data_AF-A0A821AXE8-F1
#
_entry.id   AF-A0A821AXE8-F1
#
_cell.length_a   1.000
_cell.length_b   1.000
_cell.length_c   1.000
_cell.angle_alpha   90.00
_cell.angle_beta   90.00
_cell.angle_gamma   90.00
#
_symmetry.space_group_name_H-M   'P 1'
#
loop_
_entity.id
_entity.type
_entity.pdbx_description
1 polymer ?
#
loop_
_entity_poly.entity_id
_entity_poly.type
_entity_poly.pdbx_seq_one_letter_code
_entity_poly.pdbx_strand_id
1 'polypeptide(L)' 'TNYEKEGEPLFKQHHISANQALSMSEWLLDVDARVIDAIKLGKARGIVSTGDAVIVLTGWRPGYGTTNTLRIIYSD' A
#
# COMPACT_ATOMS: atom_id res chain seq x y z
N THR A 1 3.92 -17.97 18.00
CA THR A 1 3.68 -18.63 16.70
C THR A 1 2.20 -18.94 16.61
N ASN A 2 1.41 -17.94 16.23
CA ASN A 2 -0.04 -18.10 16.18
C ASN A 2 -0.44 -18.49 14.77
N TYR A 3 -0.71 -19.78 14.66
CA TYR A 3 -1.30 -20.46 13.53
C TYR A 3 -2.55 -19.72 13.06
N GLU A 4 -2.63 -19.62 11.73
CA GLU A 4 -3.77 -19.18 10.97
C GLU A 4 -5.04 -19.85 11.50
N LYS A 5 -6.05 -19.04 11.83
CA LYS A 5 -7.39 -19.58 12.09
C LYS A 5 -7.91 -20.09 10.76
N GLU A 6 -8.10 -21.41 10.66
CA GLU A 6 -8.66 -22.06 9.48
C GLU A 6 -9.93 -21.33 9.01
N GLY A 7 -9.95 -20.88 7.76
CA GLY A 7 -11.08 -20.19 7.13
C GLY A 7 -10.92 -18.69 6.94
N GLU A 8 -9.93 -18.03 7.53
CA GLU A 8 -9.63 -16.63 7.20
C GLU A 8 -8.85 -16.56 5.87
N PRO A 9 -9.31 -15.81 4.86
CA PRO A 9 -8.59 -15.70 3.60
C PRO A 9 -7.20 -15.10 3.86
N LEU A 10 -6.17 -15.80 3.36
CA LEU A 10 -4.75 -15.40 3.43
C LEU A 10 -4.52 -13.98 2.89
N PHE A 11 -5.39 -13.54 1.97
CA PHE A 11 -5.44 -12.20 1.43
C PHE A 11 -6.82 -11.59 1.72
N LYS A 12 -6.88 -10.63 2.65
CA LYS A 12 -8.08 -9.81 2.83
C LYS A 12 -8.13 -8.76 1.73
N GLN A 13 -8.93 -9.02 0.70
CA GLN A 13 -9.31 -7.98 -0.24
C GLN A 13 -10.25 -7.01 0.48
N HIS A 14 -9.78 -5.80 0.76
CA HIS A 14 -10.64 -4.73 1.26
C HIS A 14 -11.60 -4.31 0.14
N HIS A 15 -12.82 -4.85 0.15
CA HIS A 15 -13.93 -4.31 -0.64
C HIS A 15 -14.44 -3.05 0.08
N ILE A 16 -13.93 -1.88 -0.33
CA ILE A 16 -14.39 -0.61 0.22
C ILE A 16 -15.76 -0.32 -0.40
N SER A 17 -16.83 -0.36 0.41
CA SER A 17 -18.13 0.16 -0.06
C SER A 17 -18.05 1.68 -0.24
N ALA A 18 -18.84 2.27 -1.13
CA ALA A 18 -18.81 3.70 -1.44
C ALA A 18 -18.92 4.62 -0.19
N ASN A 19 -19.62 4.18 0.85
CA ASN A 19 -19.76 4.93 2.11
C ASN A 19 -18.49 4.88 2.99
N GLN A 20 -17.63 3.89 2.78
CA GLN A 20 -16.37 3.72 3.48
C GLN A 20 -15.23 4.47 2.77
N ALA A 21 -15.40 4.78 1.49
CA ALA A 21 -14.50 5.64 0.71
C ALA A 21 -14.57 7.12 1.12
N LEU A 22 -15.69 7.57 1.71
CA LEU A 22 -15.86 8.95 2.21
C LEU A 22 -15.01 9.27 3.46
N SER A 23 -14.40 8.25 4.08
CA SER A 23 -13.45 8.39 5.18
C SER A 23 -12.25 7.48 4.91
N MET A 24 -11.46 7.77 3.86
CA MET A 24 -10.08 7.31 3.85
C MET A 24 -9.44 7.77 5.16
N SER A 25 -8.99 6.82 5.99
CA SER A 25 -8.37 7.17 7.26
C SER A 25 -7.15 8.06 6.98
N GLU A 26 -6.87 9.00 7.87
CA GLU A 26 -5.69 9.88 7.77
C GLU A 26 -4.40 9.08 7.57
N TRP A 27 -4.36 7.87 8.13
CA TRP A 27 -3.26 6.93 7.93
C TRP A 27 -3.11 6.42 6.48
N LEU A 28 -4.22 6.11 5.79
CA LEU A 28 -4.15 5.70 4.38
C LEU A 28 -3.65 6.85 3.50
N LEU A 29 -4.10 8.08 3.77
CA LEU A 29 -3.62 9.27 3.06
C LEU A 29 -2.12 9.49 3.29
N ASP A 30 -1.64 9.33 4.53
CA ASP A 30 -0.21 9.40 4.85
C ASP A 30 0.61 8.31 4.15
N VAL A 31 0.10 7.08 4.10
CA VAL A 31 0.77 5.98 3.38
C VAL A 31 0.93 6.32 1.90
N ASP A 32 -0.14 6.80 1.25
CA ASP A 32 -0.08 7.12 -0.17
C ASP A 32 0.80 8.35 -0.46
N ALA A 33 0.78 9.37 0.41
CA ALA A 33 1.68 10.52 0.33
C ALA A 33 3.15 10.09 0.37
N ARG A 34 3.52 9.19 1.30
CA ARG A 34 4.89 8.67 1.41
C ARG A 34 5.31 7.83 0.20
N VAL A 35 4.39 7.07 -0.39
CA VAL A 35 4.65 6.32 -1.63
C VAL A 35 4.94 7.28 -2.80
N ILE A 36 4.13 8.32 -2.95
CA ILE A 36 4.31 9.32 -4.00
C ILE A 36 5.65 10.04 -3.85
N ASP A 37 6.02 10.44 -2.64
CA ASP A 37 7.28 11.13 -2.39
C ASP A 37 8.50 10.22 -2.61
N ALA A 38 8.40 8.93 -2.28
CA ALA A 38 9.43 7.96 -2.62
C ALA A 38 9.63 7.81 -4.14
N ILE A 39 8.55 7.81 -4.93
CA ILE A 39 8.64 7.76 -6.40
C ILE A 39 9.26 9.04 -6.95
N LYS A 40 8.85 10.22 -6.47
CA LYS A 40 9.46 11.51 -6.88
C LYS A 40 10.96 11.53 -6.59
N LEU A 41 11.36 11.06 -5.41
CA LEU A 41 12.77 10.95 -5.06
C LEU A 41 13.51 9.95 -5.94
N GLY A 42 12.88 8.80 -6.25
CA GLY A 42 13.40 7.80 -7.18
C GLY A 42 13.64 8.38 -8.59
N LYS A 43 12.68 9.15 -9.10
CA LYS A 43 12.80 9.89 -10.37
C LYS A 43 13.91 10.91 -10.34
N ALA A 44 13.97 11.75 -9.31
CA ALA A 44 15.01 12.76 -9.15
C ALA A 44 16.42 12.16 -9.09
N ARG A 45 16.54 10.89 -8.66
CA ARG A 45 17.79 10.13 -8.61
C ARG A 45 18.05 9.26 -9.84
N GLY A 46 17.15 9.23 -10.82
CA GLY A 46 17.25 8.38 -12.01
C GLY A 46 17.08 6.87 -11.74
N ILE A 47 16.50 6.49 -10.59
CA ILE A 47 16.21 5.10 -10.21
C ILE A 47 14.91 4.62 -10.87
N VAL A 48 13.94 5.51 -11.04
CA VAL A 48 12.61 5.25 -11.61
C VAL A 48 12.38 6.24 -12.75
N SER A 49 11.86 5.76 -13.88
CA SER A 49 11.41 6.58 -15.01
C SER A 49 9.89 6.51 -15.19
N THR A 50 9.32 7.47 -15.91
CA THR A 50 7.92 7.40 -16.34
C THR A 50 7.70 6.12 -17.16
N GLY A 51 6.63 5.40 -16.85
CA GLY A 51 6.28 4.10 -17.42
C GLY A 51 6.82 2.89 -16.65
N ASP A 52 7.76 3.08 -15.72
CA ASP A 52 8.31 1.96 -14.95
C ASP A 52 7.29 1.40 -13.96
N ALA A 53 7.29 0.08 -13.80
CA ALA A 53 6.52 -0.60 -12.76
C ALA A 53 7.26 -0.51 -11.42
N VAL A 54 6.56 -0.05 -10.38
CA VAL A 54 7.05 0.09 -9.01
C VAL A 54 6.25 -0.85 -8.10
N ILE A 55 6.96 -1.70 -7.35
CA ILE A 55 6.37 -2.57 -6.33
C ILE A 55 6.34 -1.81 -5.00
N VAL A 56 5.16 -1.62 -4.44
CA VAL A 56 4.92 -0.96 -3.16
C VAL A 56 4.56 -2.00 -2.12
N LEU A 57 5.32 -2.03 -1.01
CA LEU A 57 5.08 -2.90 0.14
C LEU A 57 4.62 -2.06 1.34
N THR A 58 3.43 -2.35 1.86
CA THR A 58 2.81 -1.63 2.97
C THR A 58 2.10 -2.60 3.92
N GLY A 59 1.68 -2.12 5.09
CA GLY A 59 0.74 -2.86 5.93
C GLY A 59 -0.71 -2.55 5.57
N TRP A 60 -1.64 -3.34 6.10
CA TRP A 60 -3.09 -3.10 6.00
C TRP A 60 -3.62 -2.16 7.10
N ARG A 61 -2.82 -1.90 8.13
CA ARG A 61 -3.16 -1.05 9.29
C ARG A 61 -1.89 -0.43 9.90
N PRO A 62 -2.00 0.67 10.66
CA PRO A 62 -0.88 1.21 11.42
C PRO A 62 -0.33 0.23 12.45
N GLY A 63 0.95 0.40 12.79
CA GLY A 63 1.66 -0.40 13.78
C GLY A 63 2.76 -1.27 13.17
N TYR A 64 3.51 -1.93 14.05
CA TYR A 64 4.66 -2.75 13.68
C TYR A 64 4.23 -4.16 13.24
N GLY A 65 5.02 -4.79 12.36
CA GLY A 65 4.83 -6.19 11.97
C GLY A 65 3.61 -6.45 11.08
N THR A 66 3.05 -5.43 10.44
CA THR A 66 1.85 -5.55 9.60
C THR A 66 2.13 -5.50 8.10
N THR A 67 3.40 -5.45 7.65
CA THR A 67 3.75 -5.40 6.23
C THR A 67 3.31 -6.67 5.49
N ASN A 68 2.16 -6.59 4.83
CA ASN A 68 1.49 -7.72 4.20
C ASN A 68 0.74 -7.36 2.92
N THR A 69 0.80 -6.10 2.47
CA THR A 69 0.08 -5.59 1.31
C THR A 69 1.08 -5.21 0.24
N LEU A 70 0.95 -5.84 -0.93
CA LEU A 70 1.75 -5.58 -2.13
C LEU A 70 0.88 -4.92 -3.19
N ARG A 71 1.38 -3.85 -3.80
CA ARG A 71 0.75 -3.20 -4.95
C ARG A 71 1.78 -3.03 -6.06
N ILE A 72 1.38 -3.24 -7.30
CA ILE A 72 2.15 -2.83 -8.48
C ILE A 72 1.50 -1.56 -9.01
N ILE A 73 2.26 -0.47 -9.08
CA ILE A 73 1.82 0.80 -9.66
C ILE A 73 2.77 1.20 -10.77
N TYR A 74 2.24 1.89 -11.78
CA TYR A 74 3.06 2.47 -12.82
C TYR A 74 3.42 3.89 -12.44
N SER A 75 4.67 4.26 -12.63
CA SER A 75 5.12 5.63 -12.45
C SER A 75 4.63 6.49 -13.61
N ASP A 76 3.83 7.52 -13.33
CA ASP A 76 3.40 8.50 -14.34
C ASP A 76 4.53 9.40 -14.86
#